data_AF-A0AAW2LBC8-F1
#
_entry.id   AF-A0AAW2LBC8-F1
#
_cell.length_a   1.000
_cell.length_b   1.000
_cell.length_c   1.000
_cell.angle_alpha   90.00
_cell.angle_beta   90.00
_cell.angle_gamma   90.00
#
_symmetry.space_group_name_H-M   'P 1'
#
loop_
_entity.id
_entity.type
_entity.pdbx_description
1 polymer ?
#
loop_
_entity_poly.entity_id
_entity_poly.type
_entity_poly.pdbx_seq_one_letter_code
_entity_poly.pdbx_strand_id
1 'polypeptide(L)'
;MSSNSILGSAESEKRWVLEMDKNFPPEHIVDIDLETPFCVFRVPESLTETKPEAYAPQQIGLGPYHHLRPEFYMMQKEKHAAVRKFLNQEKPNTIQQVVGALVEWEPVLRACYDQYLDLHAKTLAWILAIDGLYLLQFLRNSKQTGEIHAKDPQMDKLVGDVIMLENQIPAVLLKKIRRVLGHTLVDEGDDHIVLETSRLSVRRIPLSN
;
A
#
# COMPACT_ATOMS: atom_id res chain seq x y z
N MET A 1 23.68 -21.05 -11.20
CA MET A 1 23.55 -19.60 -11.44
C MET A 1 22.18 -19.38 -12.05
N SER A 2 21.18 -19.05 -11.23
CA SER A 2 19.83 -18.76 -11.74
C SER A 2 19.85 -17.33 -12.26
N SER A 3 19.45 -17.11 -13.52
CA SER A 3 19.30 -15.77 -14.06
C SER A 3 18.20 -15.06 -13.29
N ASN A 4 18.56 -14.09 -12.45
CA ASN A 4 17.63 -13.21 -11.74
C ASN A 4 17.05 -12.16 -12.71
N SER A 5 16.49 -12.61 -13.84
CA SER A 5 15.78 -11.74 -14.75
C SER A 5 14.47 -11.33 -14.10
N ILE A 6 14.22 -10.02 -14.05
CA ILE A 6 12.94 -9.44 -13.62
C ILE A 6 11.80 -9.94 -14.53
N LEU A 7 12.13 -10.29 -15.77
CA LEU A 7 11.22 -10.85 -16.77
C LEU A 7 11.42 -12.37 -16.79
N GLY A 8 10.49 -13.08 -16.14
CA GLY A 8 10.52 -14.54 -15.98
C GLY A 8 9.67 -15.30 -17.00
N SER A 9 8.89 -14.61 -17.83
CA SER A 9 7.98 -15.20 -18.82
C SER A 9 7.71 -14.27 -20.01
N ALA A 10 7.28 -14.81 -21.15
CA ALA A 10 6.89 -14.03 -22.32
C ALA A 10 5.72 -13.07 -22.01
N GLU A 11 4.85 -13.43 -21.07
CA GLU A 11 3.76 -12.57 -20.57
C GLU A 11 4.29 -11.39 -19.74
N SER A 12 5.36 -11.58 -18.96
CA SER A 12 6.01 -10.50 -18.20
C SER A 12 6.72 -9.51 -19.12
N GLU A 13 7.36 -9.99 -20.19
CA GLU A 13 8.02 -9.15 -21.20
C GLU A 13 7.01 -8.30 -21.98
N LYS A 14 5.92 -8.91 -22.47
CA LYS A 14 4.84 -8.18 -23.15
C LYS A 14 4.25 -7.08 -22.26
N ARG A 15 4.12 -7.37 -20.97
CA ARG A 15 3.59 -6.42 -19.98
C ARG A 15 4.53 -5.24 -19.78
N TRP A 16 5.83 -5.49 -19.69
CA TRP A 16 6.84 -4.44 -19.59
C TRP A 16 6.81 -3.52 -20.82
N VAL A 17 6.69 -4.08 -22.03
CA VAL A 17 6.58 -3.28 -23.26
C VAL A 17 5.31 -2.41 -23.26
N LEU A 18 4.16 -2.97 -22.89
CA LEU A 18 2.90 -2.20 -22.78
C LEU A 18 2.98 -1.10 -21.70
N GLU A 19 3.75 -1.32 -20.64
CA GLU A 19 3.99 -0.32 -19.60
C GLU A 19 4.84 0.83 -20.14
N MET A 20 5.94 0.52 -20.86
CA MET A 20 6.78 1.56 -21.46
C MET A 20 6.00 2.40 -22.48
N ASP A 21 5.16 1.78 -23.30
CA ASP A 21 4.31 2.50 -24.27
C ASP A 21 3.34 3.49 -23.60
N LYS A 22 2.77 3.11 -22.44
CA LYS A 22 1.90 3.99 -21.64
C LYS A 22 2.63 5.15 -20.98
N ASN A 23 3.92 4.98 -20.65
CA ASN A 23 4.72 6.02 -20.00
C ASN A 23 5.18 7.11 -20.99
N PHE A 24 5.13 6.84 -22.29
CA PHE A 24 5.46 7.79 -23.35
C PHE A 24 4.28 7.97 -24.33
N PRO A 25 3.09 8.42 -23.86
CA PRO A 25 1.94 8.55 -24.74
C PRO A 25 2.21 9.63 -25.80
N PRO A 26 1.84 9.41 -27.08
CA PRO A 26 2.15 10.35 -28.14
C PRO A 26 1.60 11.76 -27.90
N GLU A 27 0.43 11.91 -27.25
CA GLU A 27 -0.11 13.23 -26.83
C GLU A 27 -1.12 13.07 -25.66
N HIS A 28 -0.66 13.04 -24.40
CA HIS A 28 -1.49 13.45 -23.24
C HIS A 28 -0.64 13.65 -21.99
N ILE A 29 -0.49 14.91 -21.58
CA ILE A 29 0.06 15.29 -20.29
C ILE A 29 -1.02 14.96 -19.26
N VAL A 30 -0.91 13.82 -18.58
CA VAL A 30 -1.47 13.78 -17.23
C VAL A 30 -0.67 14.85 -16.48
N ASP A 31 -1.31 15.92 -16.02
CA ASP A 31 -0.72 16.87 -15.06
C ASP A 31 -0.49 16.11 -13.75
N ILE A 32 0.51 15.22 -13.78
CA ILE A 32 1.11 14.63 -12.60
C ILE A 32 2.06 15.72 -12.16
N ASP A 33 1.61 16.57 -11.24
CA ASP A 33 2.48 17.40 -10.44
C ASP A 33 3.61 16.48 -9.93
N LEU A 34 4.80 16.64 -10.51
CA LEU A 34 5.89 15.68 -10.49
C LEU A 34 6.66 15.78 -9.16
N GLU A 35 5.92 15.79 -8.05
CA GLU A 35 6.41 15.59 -6.69
C GLU A 35 6.05 14.17 -6.19
N THR A 36 6.09 13.15 -7.05
CA THR A 36 5.97 11.75 -6.61
C THR A 36 7.35 11.10 -6.49
N PRO A 37 8.08 11.30 -5.38
CA PRO A 37 9.24 10.48 -5.09
C PRO A 37 8.77 9.03 -4.89
N PHE A 38 9.58 8.08 -5.33
CA PHE A 38 9.50 6.69 -4.87
C PHE A 38 9.33 6.71 -3.34
N CYS A 39 8.24 6.13 -2.85
CA CYS A 39 7.86 6.25 -1.44
C CYS A 39 7.82 4.91 -0.72
N VAL A 40 7.95 3.80 -1.44
CA VAL A 40 8.04 2.47 -0.86
C VAL A 40 9.25 1.75 -1.43
N PHE A 41 10.24 1.53 -0.56
CA PHE A 41 11.49 0.88 -0.91
C PHE A 41 11.51 -0.55 -0.36
N ARG A 42 11.99 -1.49 -1.16
CA ARG A 42 12.35 -2.81 -0.63
C ARG A 42 13.70 -2.70 0.07
N VAL A 43 13.79 -3.23 1.28
CA VAL A 43 15.01 -3.17 2.06
C VAL A 43 16.04 -4.13 1.43
N PRO A 44 17.30 -3.71 1.25
CA PRO A 44 18.35 -4.59 0.74
C PRO A 44 18.47 -5.90 1.55
N GLU A 45 18.69 -7.02 0.87
CA GLU A 45 18.74 -8.35 1.48
C GLU A 45 19.72 -8.41 2.66
N SER A 46 20.90 -7.78 2.53
CA SER A 46 21.91 -7.69 3.57
C SER A 46 21.42 -7.09 4.90
N LEU A 47 20.48 -6.13 4.84
CA LEU A 47 19.87 -5.55 6.04
C LEU A 47 18.75 -6.45 6.59
N THR A 48 17.94 -7.05 5.70
CA THR A 48 16.88 -7.97 6.10
C THR A 48 17.40 -9.27 6.72
N GLU A 49 18.57 -9.77 6.30
CA GLU A 49 19.20 -10.96 6.90
C GLU A 49 19.66 -10.73 8.34
N THR A 50 19.99 -9.48 8.67
CA THR A 50 20.48 -9.12 10.00
C THR A 50 19.32 -9.02 11.01
N LYS A 51 18.16 -8.52 10.57
CA LYS A 51 16.99 -8.33 11.43
C LYS A 51 15.67 -8.29 10.64
N PRO A 52 15.19 -9.44 10.14
CA PRO A 52 14.03 -9.48 9.25
C PRO A 52 12.76 -8.91 9.90
N GLU A 53 12.61 -9.08 11.21
CA GLU A 53 11.49 -8.58 12.00
C GLU A 53 11.42 -7.05 12.12
N ALA A 54 12.45 -6.32 11.69
CA ALA A 54 12.45 -4.85 11.71
C ALA A 54 11.97 -4.24 10.39
N TYR A 55 11.82 -5.03 9.33
CA TYR A 55 11.62 -4.52 7.97
C TYR A 55 10.41 -5.13 7.26
N ALA A 56 10.14 -6.42 7.50
CA ALA A 56 9.02 -7.14 6.90
C ALA A 56 7.88 -7.38 7.92
N PRO A 57 6.61 -7.34 7.50
CA PRO A 57 5.47 -7.61 8.37
C PRO A 57 5.42 -9.09 8.79
N GLN A 58 4.87 -9.36 9.97
CA GLN A 58 4.74 -10.72 10.51
C GLN A 58 3.32 -11.29 10.45
N GLN A 59 2.30 -10.44 10.46
CA GLN A 59 0.89 -10.80 10.54
C GLN A 59 0.08 -10.20 9.40
N ILE A 60 0.34 -8.94 9.02
CA ILE A 60 -0.41 -8.22 8.00
C ILE A 60 0.48 -7.61 6.92
N GLY A 61 0.46 -8.21 5.73
CA GLY A 61 1.00 -7.60 4.53
C GLY A 61 0.04 -6.56 3.94
N LEU A 62 0.56 -5.37 3.63
CA LEU A 62 -0.07 -4.26 2.93
C LEU A 62 0.73 -3.96 1.67
N GLY A 63 0.01 -3.76 0.56
CA GLY A 63 0.62 -3.46 -0.71
C GLY A 63 1.30 -4.67 -1.37
N PRO A 64 1.82 -4.48 -2.59
CA PRO A 64 2.16 -5.56 -3.51
C PRO A 64 3.38 -6.39 -3.09
N TYR A 65 4.28 -5.88 -2.25
CA TYR A 65 5.50 -6.60 -1.83
C TYR A 65 5.21 -7.83 -0.98
N HIS A 66 4.12 -7.80 -0.21
CA HIS A 66 3.81 -8.86 0.75
C HIS A 66 2.43 -9.48 0.55
N HIS A 67 1.56 -8.90 -0.29
CA HIS A 67 0.16 -9.32 -0.43
C HIS A 67 -0.04 -10.79 -0.81
N LEU A 68 0.88 -11.38 -1.60
CA LEU A 68 0.77 -12.73 -2.14
C LEU A 68 1.50 -13.82 -1.33
N ARG A 69 2.01 -13.49 -0.13
CA ARG A 69 2.65 -14.49 0.72
C ARG A 69 1.61 -15.40 1.37
N PRO A 70 1.73 -16.75 1.24
CA PRO A 70 0.77 -17.70 1.80
C PRO A 70 0.54 -17.52 3.30
N GLU A 71 1.58 -17.13 4.03
CA GLU A 71 1.55 -16.87 5.47
C GLU A 71 0.49 -15.83 5.88
N PHE A 72 0.10 -14.90 5.00
CA PHE A 72 -0.88 -13.85 5.30
C PHE A 72 -2.30 -14.17 4.86
N TYR A 73 -2.58 -15.38 4.36
CA TYR A 73 -3.90 -15.71 3.80
C TYR A 73 -5.06 -15.50 4.78
N MET A 74 -4.87 -15.82 6.06
CA MET A 74 -5.89 -15.57 7.08
C MET A 74 -6.17 -14.08 7.26
N MET A 75 -5.12 -13.26 7.31
CA MET A 75 -5.24 -11.82 7.42
C MET A 75 -5.88 -11.19 6.18
N GLN A 76 -5.67 -11.75 4.99
CA GLN A 76 -6.38 -11.33 3.77
C GLN A 76 -7.90 -11.49 3.92
N LYS A 77 -8.36 -12.59 4.52
CA LYS A 77 -9.80 -12.79 4.78
C LYS A 77 -10.35 -11.77 5.77
N GLU A 78 -9.59 -11.46 6.83
CA GLU A 78 -9.97 -10.45 7.82
C GLU A 78 -10.06 -9.06 7.20
N LYS A 79 -9.07 -8.65 6.39
CA LYS A 79 -9.10 -7.41 5.61
C LYS A 79 -10.35 -7.33 4.74
N HIS A 80 -10.66 -8.40 4.00
CA HIS A 80 -11.84 -8.44 3.13
C HIS A 80 -13.14 -8.27 3.92
N ALA A 81 -13.26 -8.95 5.07
CA ALA A 81 -14.43 -8.85 5.94
C ALA A 81 -14.58 -7.43 6.53
N ALA A 82 -13.47 -6.84 6.98
CA ALA A 82 -13.43 -5.49 7.53
C ALA A 82 -13.82 -4.42 6.49
N VAL A 83 -13.21 -4.48 5.30
CA VAL A 83 -13.52 -3.57 4.18
C VAL A 83 -14.97 -3.71 3.73
N ARG A 84 -15.48 -4.94 3.62
CA ARG A 84 -16.89 -5.17 3.27
C ARG A 84 -17.83 -4.55 4.30
N LYS A 85 -17.56 -4.73 5.59
CA LYS A 85 -18.34 -4.13 6.68
C LYS A 85 -18.29 -2.60 6.61
N PHE A 86 -17.11 -2.02 6.46
CA PHE A 86 -16.89 -0.58 6.35
C PHE A 86 -17.70 0.03 5.19
N LEU A 87 -17.58 -0.54 3.99
CA LEU A 87 -18.30 -0.03 2.82
C LEU A 87 -19.81 -0.20 2.93
N ASN A 88 -20.30 -1.28 3.54
CA ASN A 88 -21.73 -1.46 3.76
C ASN A 88 -22.32 -0.43 4.75
N GLN A 89 -21.52 0.07 5.69
CA GLN A 89 -21.93 1.07 6.67
C GLN A 89 -21.88 2.49 6.10
N GLU A 90 -20.84 2.80 5.32
CA GLU A 90 -20.57 4.16 4.86
C GLU A 90 -21.16 4.43 3.47
N LYS A 91 -20.81 3.63 2.46
CA LYS A 91 -21.23 3.81 1.06
C LYS A 91 -21.28 2.46 0.32
N PRO A 92 -22.44 1.79 0.30
CA PRO A 92 -22.60 0.51 -0.39
C PRO A 92 -22.21 0.60 -1.87
N ASN A 93 -21.65 -0.48 -2.43
CA ASN A 93 -21.25 -0.60 -3.84
C ASN A 93 -20.13 0.33 -4.34
N THR A 94 -19.42 1.03 -3.45
CA THR A 94 -18.37 1.98 -3.84
C THR A 94 -17.03 1.33 -4.20
N ILE A 95 -16.81 0.05 -3.85
CA ILE A 95 -15.51 -0.61 -4.12
C ILE A 95 -15.15 -0.66 -5.61
N GLN A 96 -16.14 -0.85 -6.48
CA GLN A 96 -15.90 -0.88 -7.93
C GLN A 96 -15.48 0.49 -8.45
N GLN A 97 -16.00 1.58 -7.87
CA GLN A 97 -15.59 2.94 -8.20
C GLN A 97 -14.15 3.20 -7.74
N VAL A 98 -13.80 2.74 -6.53
CA VAL A 98 -12.42 2.82 -6.01
C VAL A 98 -11.47 2.07 -6.94
N VAL A 99 -11.75 0.80 -7.24
CA VAL A 99 -10.91 -0.02 -8.11
C VAL A 99 -10.79 0.60 -9.50
N GLY A 100 -11.89 1.07 -10.09
CA GLY A 100 -11.88 1.74 -11.40
C GLY A 100 -10.95 2.95 -11.42
N ALA A 101 -11.06 3.82 -10.41
CA ALA A 101 -10.23 5.00 -10.29
C ALA A 101 -8.74 4.70 -10.05
N LEU A 102 -8.43 3.56 -9.40
CA LEU A 102 -7.04 3.10 -9.20
C LEU A 102 -6.47 2.42 -10.44
N VAL A 103 -7.30 1.78 -11.28
CA VAL A 103 -6.86 1.26 -12.58
C VAL A 103 -6.40 2.38 -13.50
N GLU A 104 -7.10 3.52 -13.51
CA GLU A 104 -6.70 4.72 -14.26
C GLU A 104 -5.41 5.34 -13.73
N TRP A 105 -5.17 5.25 -12.42
CA TRP A 105 -4.00 5.79 -11.73
C TRP A 105 -2.83 4.82 -11.65
N GLU A 106 -2.97 3.63 -12.22
CA GLU A 106 -2.04 2.53 -12.01
C GLU A 106 -0.57 2.85 -12.35
N PRO A 107 -0.23 3.59 -13.42
CA PRO A 107 1.15 3.99 -13.69
C PRO A 107 1.78 4.80 -12.54
N VAL A 108 1.01 5.74 -11.96
CA VAL A 108 1.46 6.57 -10.83
C VAL A 108 1.66 5.71 -9.59
N LEU A 109 0.72 4.79 -9.33
CA LEU A 109 0.79 3.90 -8.16
C LEU A 109 1.97 2.94 -8.26
N ARG A 110 2.25 2.42 -9.45
CA ARG A 110 3.39 1.56 -9.72
C ARG A 110 4.71 2.30 -9.53
N ALA A 111 4.81 3.53 -10.02
CA ALA A 111 5.99 4.38 -9.85
C ALA A 111 6.31 4.74 -8.39
N CYS A 112 5.37 4.52 -7.45
CA CYS A 112 5.61 4.71 -6.02
C CYS A 112 6.51 3.62 -5.41
N TYR A 113 6.65 2.47 -6.08
CA TYR A 113 7.41 1.31 -5.64
C TYR A 113 8.75 1.25 -6.39
N ASP A 114 9.84 1.01 -5.66
CA ASP A 114 11.20 0.97 -6.22
C ASP A 114 11.50 -0.32 -7.02
N GLN A 115 10.65 -1.34 -6.91
CA GLN A 115 10.78 -2.59 -7.66
C GLN A 115 9.75 -2.70 -8.78
N TYR A 116 10.15 -3.36 -9.88
CA TYR A 116 9.21 -3.75 -10.91
C TYR A 116 8.18 -4.74 -10.36
N LEU A 117 6.91 -4.38 -10.47
CA LEU A 117 5.80 -5.20 -10.02
C LEU A 117 5.27 -6.03 -11.19
N ASP A 118 5.57 -7.34 -11.27
CA ASP A 118 4.99 -8.17 -12.34
C ASP A 118 3.50 -8.52 -12.05
N LEU A 119 2.65 -7.49 -12.02
CA LEU A 119 1.20 -7.57 -11.78
C LEU A 119 0.46 -6.87 -12.92
N HIS A 120 -0.67 -7.46 -13.34
CA HIS A 120 -1.61 -6.77 -14.23
C HIS A 120 -2.21 -5.55 -13.53
N ALA A 121 -2.47 -4.46 -14.26
CA ALA A 121 -2.97 -3.21 -13.71
C ALA A 121 -4.20 -3.38 -12.81
N LYS A 122 -5.20 -4.13 -13.27
CA LYS A 122 -6.39 -4.47 -12.49
C LYS A 122 -6.07 -5.26 -11.20
N THR A 123 -5.08 -6.15 -11.23
CA THR A 123 -4.67 -6.92 -10.05
C THR A 123 -4.01 -6.00 -9.03
N LEU A 124 -3.09 -5.14 -9.47
CA LEU A 124 -2.46 -4.14 -8.59
C LEU A 124 -3.50 -3.20 -7.97
N ALA A 125 -4.45 -2.72 -8.76
CA ALA A 125 -5.54 -1.86 -8.28
C ALA A 125 -6.40 -2.55 -7.20
N TRP A 126 -6.71 -3.85 -7.34
CA TRP A 126 -7.47 -4.59 -6.32
C TRP A 126 -6.70 -4.75 -5.01
N ILE A 127 -5.42 -5.12 -5.10
CA ILE A 127 -4.52 -5.25 -3.94
C ILE A 127 -4.50 -3.93 -3.17
N LEU A 128 -4.21 -2.84 -3.88
CA LEU A 128 -4.09 -1.52 -3.27
C LEU A 128 -5.42 -0.97 -2.77
N ALA A 129 -6.54 -1.24 -3.45
CA ALA A 129 -7.87 -0.82 -3.01
C ALA A 129 -8.22 -1.45 -1.65
N ILE A 130 -8.03 -2.77 -1.51
CA ILE A 130 -8.37 -3.50 -0.29
C ILE A 130 -7.45 -3.05 0.85
N ASP A 131 -6.15 -3.01 0.60
CA ASP A 131 -5.16 -2.67 1.63
C ASP A 131 -5.28 -1.20 2.05
N GLY A 132 -5.53 -0.29 1.10
CA GLY A 132 -5.76 1.13 1.39
C GLY A 132 -7.06 1.40 2.16
N LEU A 133 -8.16 0.74 1.79
CA LEU A 133 -9.43 0.85 2.53
C LEU A 133 -9.32 0.29 3.95
N TYR A 134 -8.66 -0.85 4.10
CA TYR A 134 -8.38 -1.44 5.41
C TYR A 134 -7.54 -0.49 6.27
N LEU A 135 -6.48 0.09 5.71
CA LEU A 135 -5.62 1.03 6.43
C LEU A 135 -6.41 2.29 6.85
N LEU A 136 -7.24 2.87 5.97
CA LEU A 136 -8.10 4.01 6.34
C LEU A 136 -9.02 3.69 7.52
N GLN A 137 -9.63 2.50 7.50
CA GLN A 137 -10.47 2.03 8.60
C GLN A 137 -9.66 1.82 9.89
N PHE A 138 -8.49 1.18 9.80
CA PHE A 138 -7.59 0.94 10.92
C PHE A 138 -7.18 2.26 11.60
N LEU A 139 -6.76 3.25 10.81
CA LEU A 139 -6.38 4.57 11.32
C LEU A 139 -7.57 5.30 11.95
N ARG A 140 -8.75 5.27 11.33
CA ARG A 140 -9.97 5.88 11.91
C ARG A 140 -10.33 5.27 13.27
N ASN A 141 -10.26 3.94 13.39
CA ASN A 141 -10.55 3.25 14.66
C ASN A 141 -9.53 3.64 15.74
N SER A 142 -8.24 3.73 15.39
CA SER A 142 -7.18 4.13 16.34
C SER A 142 -7.36 5.57 16.87
N LYS A 143 -7.87 6.48 16.04
CA LYS A 143 -8.22 7.85 16.45
C LYS A 143 -9.41 7.88 17.41
N GLN A 144 -10.46 7.12 17.11
CA GLN A 144 -11.69 7.11 17.90
C GLN A 144 -11.50 6.52 19.30
N THR A 145 -10.59 5.56 19.45
CA THR A 145 -10.27 4.97 20.76
C THR A 145 -9.32 5.83 21.58
N GLY A 146 -8.63 6.81 20.98
CA GLY A 146 -7.55 7.59 21.64
C GLY A 146 -6.34 6.74 22.06
N GLU A 147 -6.37 5.45 21.71
CA GLU A 147 -5.41 4.43 22.10
C GLU A 147 -4.85 3.84 20.81
N ILE A 148 -3.74 4.41 20.32
CA ILE A 148 -2.85 3.70 19.38
C ILE A 148 -2.19 2.50 20.10
N HIS A 149 -2.27 2.48 21.44
CA HIS A 149 -1.87 1.39 22.33
C HIS A 149 -3.05 1.00 23.22
N ALA A 150 -4.00 0.26 22.67
CA ALA A 150 -4.94 -0.47 23.50
C ALA A 150 -4.19 -1.66 24.11
N LYS A 151 -4.53 -2.05 25.34
CA LYS A 151 -3.96 -3.17 26.13
C LYS A 151 -4.14 -4.57 25.49
N ASP A 152 -4.34 -4.65 24.19
CA ASP A 152 -4.44 -5.86 23.38
C ASP A 152 -3.10 -6.13 22.68
N PRO A 153 -2.34 -7.14 23.12
CA PRO A 153 -1.08 -7.54 22.50
C PRO A 153 -1.18 -7.88 21.01
N GLN A 154 -2.38 -8.22 20.50
CA GLN A 154 -2.61 -8.46 19.09
C GLN A 154 -2.68 -7.16 18.29
N MET A 155 -3.29 -6.11 18.85
CA MET A 155 -3.34 -4.79 18.22
C MET A 155 -1.95 -4.15 18.17
N ASP A 156 -1.12 -4.30 19.21
CA ASP A 156 0.25 -3.79 19.20
C ASP A 156 1.11 -4.42 18.09
N LYS A 157 0.91 -5.71 17.79
CA LYS A 157 1.59 -6.39 16.69
C LYS A 157 1.13 -5.87 15.32
N LEU A 158 -0.18 -5.68 15.15
CA LEU A 158 -0.75 -5.10 13.93
C LEU A 158 -0.26 -3.67 13.68
N VAL A 159 -0.23 -2.82 14.72
CA VAL A 159 0.36 -1.47 14.63
C VAL A 159 1.84 -1.57 14.24
N GLY A 160 2.57 -2.52 14.84
CA GLY A 160 3.97 -2.79 14.51
C GLY A 160 4.19 -3.10 13.04
N ASP A 161 3.36 -3.97 12.45
CA ASP A 161 3.42 -4.32 11.03
C ASP A 161 3.07 -3.14 10.12
N VAL A 162 2.03 -2.36 10.45
CA VAL A 162 1.56 -1.22 9.64
C VAL A 162 2.64 -0.15 9.45
N ILE A 163 3.58 -0.03 10.39
CA ILE A 163 4.70 0.93 10.33
C ILE A 163 6.02 0.30 9.87
N MET A 164 6.04 -0.94 9.36
CA MET A 164 7.25 -1.53 8.78
C MET A 164 7.56 -0.92 7.42
N LEU A 165 8.84 -0.76 7.08
CA LEU A 165 9.26 -0.07 5.84
C LEU A 165 8.78 -0.77 4.56
N GLU A 166 8.83 -2.10 4.52
CA GLU A 166 8.38 -2.85 3.34
C GLU A 166 6.85 -3.01 3.27
N ASN A 167 6.15 -2.54 4.31
CA ASN A 167 4.70 -2.71 4.47
C ASN A 167 3.91 -1.41 4.26
N GLN A 168 4.46 -0.46 3.51
CA GLN A 168 3.88 0.87 3.35
C GLN A 168 2.88 0.96 2.19
N ILE A 169 1.86 1.78 2.40
CA ILE A 169 0.92 2.20 1.37
C ILE A 169 1.20 3.65 0.99
N PRO A 170 1.40 3.97 -0.31
CA PRO A 170 1.64 5.34 -0.75
C PRO A 170 0.55 6.31 -0.28
N ALA A 171 0.94 7.45 0.29
CA ALA A 171 0.01 8.48 0.77
C ALA A 171 -0.94 8.97 -0.34
N VAL A 172 -0.42 9.08 -1.56
CA VAL A 172 -1.18 9.48 -2.76
C VAL A 172 -2.34 8.53 -3.05
N LEU A 173 -2.18 7.23 -2.78
CA LEU A 173 -3.23 6.24 -2.91
C LEU A 173 -4.36 6.52 -1.92
N LEU A 174 -4.05 6.73 -0.64
CA LEU A 174 -5.04 6.99 0.40
C LEU A 174 -5.84 8.27 0.09
N LYS A 175 -5.15 9.33 -0.38
CA LYS A 175 -5.79 10.57 -0.85
C LYS A 175 -6.73 10.31 -2.02
N LYS A 176 -6.32 9.50 -3.01
CA LYS A 176 -7.17 9.12 -4.16
C LYS A 176 -8.41 8.34 -3.72
N ILE A 177 -8.27 7.32 -2.85
CA ILE A 177 -9.40 6.55 -2.33
C ILE A 177 -10.40 7.46 -1.61
N ARG A 178 -9.93 8.34 -0.70
CA ARG A 178 -10.78 9.29 0.02
C ARG A 178 -11.60 10.20 -0.91
N ARG A 179 -10.97 10.71 -1.98
CA ARG A 179 -11.65 11.54 -2.99
C ARG A 179 -12.77 10.77 -3.68
N VAL A 180 -12.52 9.52 -4.07
CA VAL A 180 -13.54 8.65 -4.70
C VAL A 180 -14.68 8.34 -3.75
N LEU A 181 -14.38 8.13 -2.47
CA LEU A 181 -15.39 7.95 -1.43
C LEU A 181 -16.19 9.23 -1.14
N GLY A 182 -15.95 10.36 -1.81
CA GLY A 182 -16.85 11.53 -1.82
C GLY A 182 -16.96 12.29 -0.50
N HIS A 183 -15.87 12.49 0.23
CA HIS A 183 -15.82 13.47 1.33
C HIS A 183 -14.74 14.53 1.11
N THR A 184 -15.21 15.77 1.07
CA THR A 184 -14.70 16.91 1.84
C THR A 184 -14.32 16.45 3.24
N LEU A 185 -13.15 15.82 3.41
CA LEU A 185 -12.52 15.70 4.72
C LEU A 185 -11.80 17.02 4.94
N VAL A 186 -12.59 18.07 5.22
CA VAL A 186 -12.08 19.16 6.06
C VAL A 186 -11.98 18.56 7.44
N ASP A 187 -10.89 17.85 7.66
CA ASP A 187 -10.22 17.88 8.94
C ASP A 187 -8.75 18.04 8.60
N GLU A 188 -8.24 19.26 8.79
CA GLU A 188 -6.83 19.61 8.59
C GLU A 188 -5.89 18.75 9.46
N GLY A 189 -6.44 17.93 10.39
CA GLY A 189 -5.72 16.99 11.25
C GLY A 189 -5.45 15.58 10.67
N ASP A 190 -5.77 15.28 9.41
CA ASP A 190 -5.62 13.92 8.84
C ASP A 190 -4.36 13.70 7.98
N ASP A 191 -3.83 14.75 7.34
CA ASP A 191 -2.53 14.66 6.64
C ASP A 191 -1.39 14.36 7.64
N HIS A 192 -1.59 14.68 8.92
CA HIS A 192 -0.66 14.36 10.00
C HIS A 192 -0.50 12.85 10.23
N ILE A 193 -1.55 12.02 10.07
CA ILE A 193 -1.46 10.59 10.39
C ILE A 193 -0.60 9.85 9.37
N VAL A 194 -0.80 10.10 8.08
CA VAL A 194 -0.04 9.43 7.02
C VAL A 194 1.42 9.84 7.09
N LEU A 195 1.69 11.10 7.44
CA LEU A 195 3.04 11.57 7.75
C LEU A 195 3.58 10.98 9.07
N GLU A 196 2.73 10.77 10.08
CA GLU A 196 3.11 10.14 11.35
C GLU A 196 3.45 8.66 11.17
N THR A 197 2.71 7.88 10.39
CA THR A 197 3.05 6.49 10.11
C THR A 197 4.41 6.42 9.42
N SER A 198 4.67 7.29 8.42
CA SER A 198 5.98 7.39 7.79
C SER A 198 7.09 7.82 8.77
N ARG A 199 6.83 8.81 9.65
CA ARG A 199 7.79 9.25 10.68
C ARG A 199 8.07 8.19 11.75
N LEU A 200 7.06 7.45 12.18
CA LEU A 200 7.16 6.35 13.13
C LEU A 200 7.97 5.18 12.56
N SER A 201 7.79 4.91 11.27
CA SER A 201 8.54 3.88 10.53
C SER A 201 10.04 4.18 10.55
N VAL A 202 10.43 5.43 10.31
CA VAL A 202 11.85 5.86 10.35
C VAL A 202 12.43 5.81 11.77
N ARG A 203 11.66 6.19 12.79
CA ARG A 203 12.12 6.20 14.20
C ARG A 203 12.33 4.79 14.78
N ARG A 204 11.65 3.77 14.26
CA ARG A 204 11.80 2.38 14.74
C ARG A 204 12.98 1.64 14.14
N ILE A 205 13.65 2.20 13.13
CA ILE A 205 14.91 1.65 12.63
C ILE A 205 15.94 1.82 13.75
N PRO A 206 16.46 0.74 14.36
CA PRO A 206 17.57 0.88 15.27
C PRO A 206 18.77 1.34 14.45
N LEU A 207 19.26 2.56 14.71
CA LEU A 207 20.59 2.96 14.25
C LEU A 207 21.57 2.01 14.94
N SER A 208 22.14 1.09 14.18
CA SER A 208 23.22 0.23 14.65
C SER A 208 24.38 1.11 15.12
N ASN A 209 24.70 1.03 16.42
CA ASN A 209 26.03 1.37 16.94
C ASN A 209 26.91 0.13 16.88
#